data_AF-A0A2G8RGH6-F1
#
_entry.id   AF-A0A2G8RGH6-F1
#
_cell.length_a   1.000
_cell.length_b   1.000
_cell.length_c   1.000
_cell.angle_alpha   90.00
_cell.angle_beta   90.00
_cell.angle_gamma   90.00
#
_symmetry.space_group_name_H-M   'P 1'
#
loop_
_entity.id
_entity.type
_entity.pdbx_description
1 polymer ?
#
loop_
_entity_poly.entity_id
_entity_poly.type
_entity_poly.pdbx_seq_one_letter_code
_entity_poly.pdbx_strand_id
1 'polypeptide(L)'
;MATSELAGIDPVLGFALVGALGVGSQWLAWRLRMPAIVLMLLAGLMVGPVLGLLDPSRDFGDIMSPIIAIAVAIILFEGGLTLNFRSLRDAAVGVRRLILIGAPLGWLLSALTLHYVAGLSWETSAVFGGILIVTGPTVIAPLLRQARLRRRPAALLQWEAIVNDPVGALAAVLAFEVVIVLQTQTGAGAAVWDMVIGIVAASVMGVAAGYGVARAFRLGWVPEYMKVPVLFVLVLGVFAVSDALLHESGLLAVTLMGLWIANADLPSFTEMRRFKEHATVLLVSGVFILLAANMSRETLFAMDWRTLAFVVAVLLVARPVSVLASLALSDIPWRERLLVAFTGPRGVVLVAVAGLFGERLTAIGITDGAQVSSLAFALVAASVVLHGFTLSPMARWLGLNAADRPGVLIVGGSRWSIALAQALQKMDLPVMIADPNHAHLRAARDAGIETFFGDILSEAAEHRLDLVRYEQIIAATDNDAYNTLVATDLAPEFGRENVFQLRRAKEQSTRHALPASLGGRAFGPDDTYISANARVFDGCEFRVTKLSEEFTLEKWRETHPNGDAVADLGTNGGALRFLGPDDTPRSGVGIRLLSILPARPERKDS
;
A
#
# COMPACT_ATOMS: atom_id res chain seq x y z
N MET A 1 -40.50 -14.73 32.42
CA MET A 1 -40.01 -14.14 31.16
C MET A 1 -38.53 -14.48 31.07
N ALA A 2 -38.21 -15.57 30.39
CA ALA A 2 -36.83 -15.89 30.03
C ALA A 2 -36.46 -14.98 28.86
N THR A 3 -35.54 -14.05 29.07
CA THR A 3 -34.88 -13.33 27.98
C THR A 3 -34.16 -14.37 27.14
N SER A 4 -34.56 -14.47 25.87
CA SER A 4 -33.83 -15.23 24.86
C SER A 4 -32.36 -14.82 24.91
N GLU A 5 -31.49 -15.74 25.32
CA GLU A 5 -30.09 -15.69 24.92
C GLU A 5 -30.10 -15.53 23.40
N LEU A 6 -29.63 -14.37 22.90
CA LEU A 6 -29.40 -14.16 21.49
C LEU A 6 -28.40 -15.26 21.08
N ALA A 7 -28.90 -16.32 20.47
CA ALA A 7 -28.08 -17.37 19.87
C ALA A 7 -27.04 -16.66 19.00
N GLY A 8 -25.77 -16.84 19.33
CA GLY A 8 -24.67 -16.29 18.55
C GLY A 8 -24.84 -16.67 17.08
N ILE A 9 -24.39 -15.80 16.18
CA ILE A 9 -24.40 -16.17 14.76
C ILE A 9 -23.48 -17.37 14.56
N ASP A 10 -23.88 -18.29 13.69
CA ASP A 10 -23.05 -19.43 13.33
C ASP A 10 -21.67 -18.94 12.84
N PRO A 11 -20.54 -19.54 13.27
CA PRO A 11 -19.20 -19.07 12.91
C PRO A 11 -19.00 -18.94 11.39
N VAL A 12 -19.60 -19.82 10.59
CA VAL A 12 -19.52 -19.76 9.11
C VAL A 12 -20.25 -18.51 8.60
N LEU A 13 -21.42 -18.20 9.16
CA LEU A 13 -22.16 -16.99 8.85
C LEU A 13 -21.39 -15.73 9.30
N GLY A 14 -20.73 -15.78 10.45
CA GLY A 14 -19.81 -14.74 10.91
C GLY A 14 -18.67 -14.48 9.93
N PHE A 15 -17.98 -15.54 9.47
CA PHE A 15 -16.94 -15.42 8.45
C PHE A 15 -17.47 -14.84 7.13
N ALA A 16 -18.62 -15.32 6.66
CA ALA A 16 -19.25 -14.83 5.44
C ALA A 16 -19.61 -13.33 5.54
N LEU A 17 -20.15 -12.92 6.69
CA LEU A 17 -20.50 -11.52 6.99
C LEU A 17 -19.26 -10.63 7.00
N VAL A 18 -18.21 -11.05 7.71
CA VAL A 18 -16.92 -10.33 7.76
C VAL A 18 -16.32 -10.19 6.36
N GLY A 19 -16.35 -11.25 5.55
CA GLY A 19 -15.87 -11.22 4.17
C GLY A 19 -16.68 -10.26 3.28
N ALA A 20 -18.01 -10.33 3.36
CA ALA A 20 -18.91 -9.47 2.58
C ALA A 20 -18.74 -7.98 2.95
N LEU A 21 -18.64 -7.67 4.24
CA LEU A 21 -18.40 -6.31 4.73
C LEU A 21 -17.00 -5.82 4.34
N GLY A 22 -15.99 -6.69 4.37
CA GLY A 22 -14.63 -6.37 3.95
C GLY A 22 -14.57 -5.94 2.49
N VAL A 23 -15.01 -6.82 1.58
CA VAL A 23 -15.02 -6.54 0.14
C VAL A 23 -15.96 -5.37 -0.20
N GLY A 24 -17.14 -5.31 0.41
CA GLY A 24 -18.09 -4.22 0.23
C GLY A 24 -17.52 -2.85 0.64
N SER A 25 -16.81 -2.80 1.78
CA SER A 25 -16.14 -1.59 2.26
C SER A 25 -15.04 -1.15 1.30
N GLN A 26 -14.27 -2.08 0.74
CA GLN A 26 -13.23 -1.74 -0.24
C GLN A 26 -13.80 -1.21 -1.55
N TRP A 27 -14.84 -1.86 -2.08
CA TRP A 27 -15.51 -1.42 -3.29
C TRP A 27 -16.10 -0.01 -3.10
N LEU A 28 -16.74 0.23 -1.96
CA LEU A 28 -17.30 1.53 -1.62
C LEU A 28 -16.18 2.60 -1.46
N ALA A 29 -15.06 2.25 -0.83
CA ALA A 29 -13.90 3.12 -0.70
C ALA A 29 -13.30 3.52 -2.05
N TRP A 30 -13.14 2.56 -2.97
CA TRP A 30 -12.70 2.82 -4.34
C TRP A 30 -13.66 3.80 -5.05
N ARG A 31 -14.97 3.58 -4.91
CA ARG A 31 -15.99 4.42 -5.54
C ARG A 31 -16.07 5.84 -4.95
N LEU A 32 -15.83 5.99 -3.64
CA LEU A 32 -15.87 7.25 -2.89
C LEU A 32 -14.50 7.94 -2.80
N ARG A 33 -13.42 7.29 -3.26
CA ARG A 33 -12.02 7.74 -3.08
C ARG A 33 -11.64 7.99 -1.62
N MET A 34 -12.19 7.19 -0.71
CA MET A 34 -11.93 7.25 0.73
C MET A 34 -10.99 6.11 1.16
N PRO A 35 -10.29 6.24 2.30
CA PRO A 35 -9.46 5.16 2.83
C PRO A 35 -10.31 3.94 3.21
N ALA A 36 -10.03 2.78 2.60
CA ALA A 36 -10.83 1.56 2.80
C ALA A 36 -10.91 1.09 4.26
N ILE A 37 -9.82 1.26 5.01
CA ILE A 37 -9.72 0.82 6.41
C ILE A 37 -10.68 1.64 7.30
N VAL A 38 -10.92 2.92 7.00
CA VAL A 38 -11.89 3.73 7.72
C VAL A 38 -13.30 3.15 7.54
N LEU A 39 -13.65 2.73 6.32
CA LEU A 39 -14.94 2.09 6.06
C LEU A 39 -15.07 0.72 6.74
N MET A 40 -13.98 -0.06 6.80
CA MET A 40 -13.95 -1.35 7.52
C MET A 40 -14.17 -1.19 9.03
N LEU A 41 -13.49 -0.20 9.64
CA LEU A 41 -13.68 0.12 11.06
C LEU A 41 -15.13 0.53 11.33
N LEU A 42 -15.70 1.41 10.50
CA LEU A 42 -17.10 1.81 10.61
C LEU A 42 -18.05 0.62 10.45
N ALA A 43 -17.80 -0.26 9.48
CA ALA A 43 -18.60 -1.46 9.28
C ALA A 43 -18.55 -2.40 10.49
N GLY A 44 -17.37 -2.65 11.05
CA GLY A 44 -17.19 -3.46 12.26
C GLY A 44 -17.88 -2.86 13.49
N LEU A 45 -17.72 -1.56 13.74
CA LEU A 45 -18.41 -0.84 14.82
C LEU A 45 -19.94 -0.89 14.66
N MET A 46 -20.44 -0.74 13.43
CA MET A 46 -21.87 -0.80 13.14
C MET A 46 -22.44 -2.19 13.40
N VAL A 47 -21.79 -3.24 12.92
CA VAL A 47 -22.31 -4.61 13.03
C VAL A 47 -22.07 -5.20 14.42
N GLY A 48 -21.01 -4.81 15.12
CA GLY A 48 -20.73 -5.20 16.50
C GLY A 48 -21.48 -4.34 17.52
N PRO A 49 -20.85 -3.38 18.19
CA PRO A 49 -21.44 -2.69 19.35
C PRO A 49 -22.73 -1.91 19.08
N VAL A 50 -22.96 -1.44 17.85
CA VAL A 50 -24.16 -0.65 17.51
C VAL A 50 -25.38 -1.54 17.27
N LEU A 51 -25.30 -2.47 16.32
CA LEU A 51 -26.41 -3.35 15.94
C LEU A 51 -26.48 -4.65 16.77
N GLY A 52 -25.37 -5.07 17.38
CA GLY A 52 -25.27 -6.32 18.16
C GLY A 52 -25.38 -7.59 17.31
N LEU A 53 -25.09 -7.51 16.01
CA LEU A 53 -25.24 -8.61 15.05
C LEU A 53 -24.06 -9.58 15.08
N LEU A 54 -22.86 -9.07 15.36
CA LEU A 54 -21.62 -9.85 15.45
C LEU A 54 -20.92 -9.52 16.77
N ASP A 55 -20.73 -10.52 17.62
CA ASP A 55 -19.88 -10.44 18.80
C ASP A 55 -18.75 -11.47 18.62
N PRO A 56 -17.58 -11.06 18.12
CA PRO A 56 -16.52 -12.01 17.78
C PRO A 56 -16.07 -12.88 18.94
N SER A 57 -15.97 -12.33 20.16
CA SER A 57 -15.61 -13.08 21.36
C SER A 57 -16.64 -14.15 21.70
N ARG A 58 -17.93 -13.88 21.49
CA ARG A 58 -19.01 -14.89 21.71
C ARG A 58 -19.13 -15.88 20.56
N ASP A 59 -19.13 -15.38 19.33
CA ASP A 59 -19.52 -16.13 18.13
C ASP A 59 -18.36 -17.02 17.64
N PHE A 60 -17.11 -16.57 17.76
CA PHE A 60 -15.92 -17.37 17.44
C PHE A 60 -15.30 -18.04 18.66
N GLY A 61 -15.47 -17.51 19.88
CA GLY A 61 -14.90 -18.10 21.10
C GLY A 61 -13.39 -18.34 20.97
N ASP A 62 -12.93 -19.54 21.35
CA ASP A 62 -11.51 -19.90 21.44
C ASP A 62 -10.76 -19.87 20.10
N ILE A 63 -11.46 -19.96 18.95
CA ILE A 63 -10.80 -19.90 17.63
C ILE A 63 -10.44 -18.47 17.21
N MET A 64 -11.00 -17.44 17.86
CA MET A 64 -10.76 -16.04 17.50
C MET A 64 -9.26 -15.67 17.57
N SER A 65 -8.61 -15.98 18.69
CA SER A 65 -7.19 -15.65 18.90
C SER A 65 -6.26 -16.36 17.90
N PRO A 66 -6.39 -17.68 17.66
CA PRO A 66 -5.66 -18.37 16.60
C PRO A 66 -5.87 -17.78 15.20
N ILE A 67 -7.11 -17.40 14.83
CA ILE A 67 -7.41 -16.80 13.52
C ILE A 67 -6.68 -15.47 13.37
N ILE A 68 -6.72 -14.62 14.39
CA ILE A 68 -6.04 -13.32 14.38
C ILE A 68 -4.52 -13.52 14.33
N ALA A 69 -3.96 -14.44 15.12
CA ALA A 69 -2.53 -14.75 15.11
C ALA A 69 -2.05 -15.22 13.73
N ILE A 70 -2.78 -16.14 13.10
CA ILE A 70 -2.50 -16.63 11.74
C ILE A 70 -2.57 -15.48 10.73
N ALA A 71 -3.62 -14.65 10.80
CA ALA A 71 -3.79 -13.51 9.90
C ALA A 71 -2.63 -12.51 10.04
N VAL A 72 -2.24 -12.20 11.29
CA VAL A 72 -1.11 -11.30 11.60
C VAL A 72 0.22 -11.89 11.11
N ALA A 73 0.46 -13.19 11.27
CA ALA A 73 1.67 -13.84 10.78
C ALA A 73 1.79 -13.74 9.25
N ILE A 74 0.70 -13.99 8.52
CA ILE A 74 0.66 -13.85 7.06
C ILE A 74 0.86 -12.38 6.66
N ILE A 75 0.22 -11.45 7.36
CA ILE A 75 0.38 -10.00 7.16
C ILE A 75 1.84 -9.55 7.35
N LEU A 76 2.53 -10.01 8.37
CA LEU A 76 3.92 -9.63 8.63
C LEU A 76 4.89 -10.25 7.64
N PHE A 77 4.67 -11.51 7.29
CA PHE A 77 5.37 -12.16 6.18
C PHE A 77 5.20 -11.36 4.88
N GLU A 78 3.97 -10.93 4.61
CA GLU A 78 3.60 -10.12 3.45
C GLU A 78 4.31 -8.76 3.43
N GLY A 79 4.41 -8.11 4.60
CA GLY A 79 5.18 -6.91 4.82
C GLY A 79 6.66 -7.14 4.53
N GLY A 80 7.27 -8.18 5.12
CA GLY A 80 8.65 -8.58 4.88
C GLY A 80 8.97 -8.80 3.39
N LEU A 81 8.03 -9.41 2.65
CA LEU A 81 8.17 -9.60 1.20
C LEU A 81 8.24 -8.30 0.37
N THR A 82 7.81 -7.15 0.93
CA THR A 82 7.90 -5.85 0.25
C THR A 82 9.21 -5.11 0.50
N LEU A 83 10.04 -5.57 1.42
CA LEU A 83 11.28 -4.92 1.79
C LEU A 83 12.41 -5.28 0.83
N ASN A 84 12.76 -4.37 -0.07
CA ASN A 84 13.90 -4.52 -0.98
C ASN A 84 15.07 -3.63 -0.54
N PHE A 85 16.22 -4.22 -0.18
CA PHE A 85 17.42 -3.48 0.25
C PHE A 85 17.94 -2.50 -0.80
N ARG A 86 17.71 -2.78 -2.09
CA ARG A 86 18.12 -1.91 -3.20
C ARG A 86 17.34 -0.61 -3.22
N SER A 87 16.05 -0.65 -2.85
CA SER A 87 15.16 0.52 -2.73
C SER A 87 15.48 1.38 -1.49
N LEU A 88 16.13 0.79 -0.49
CA LEU A 88 16.46 1.46 0.77
C LEU A 88 17.69 2.37 0.65
N ARG A 89 18.54 2.23 -0.38
CA ARG A 89 19.85 2.91 -0.45
C ARG A 89 19.81 4.41 -0.11
N ASP A 90 18.83 5.14 -0.63
CA ASP A 90 18.70 6.60 -0.41
C ASP A 90 18.09 6.97 0.95
N ALA A 91 17.45 6.01 1.63
CA ALA A 91 16.76 6.16 2.90
C ALA A 91 17.44 5.42 4.07
N ALA A 92 18.49 4.63 3.80
CA ALA A 92 19.10 3.69 4.75
C ALA A 92 19.55 4.35 6.05
N VAL A 93 20.21 5.52 5.96
CA VAL A 93 20.65 6.28 7.14
C VAL A 93 19.45 6.72 7.99
N GLY A 94 18.37 7.17 7.34
CA GLY A 94 17.14 7.58 8.02
C GLY A 94 16.46 6.41 8.72
N VAL A 95 16.25 5.30 8.01
CA VAL A 95 15.64 4.07 8.56
C VAL A 95 16.44 3.53 9.74
N ARG A 96 17.77 3.44 9.62
CA ARG A 96 18.62 2.96 10.71
C ARG A 96 18.48 3.82 11.97
N ARG A 97 18.39 5.15 11.82
CA ARG A 97 18.22 6.07 12.96
C ARG A 97 16.82 5.98 13.57
N LEU A 98 15.79 5.84 12.74
CA LEU A 98 14.41 5.63 13.21
C LEU A 98 14.30 4.35 14.05
N ILE A 99 14.95 3.27 13.63
CA ILE A 99 14.90 2.01 14.38
C ILE A 99 15.79 2.06 15.63
N LEU A 100 17.07 2.45 15.50
CA LEU A 100 18.02 2.36 16.61
C LEU A 100 17.85 3.46 17.67
N ILE A 101 17.38 4.64 17.29
CA ILE A 101 17.21 5.79 18.19
C ILE A 101 15.72 6.10 18.36
N GLY A 102 14.97 6.14 17.26
CA GLY A 102 13.55 6.48 17.26
C GLY A 102 12.69 5.47 18.00
N ALA A 103 12.91 4.16 17.85
CA ALA A 103 12.11 3.15 18.56
C ALA A 103 12.31 3.16 20.08
N PRO A 104 13.55 3.16 20.64
CA PRO A 104 13.75 3.28 22.08
C PRO A 104 13.23 4.61 22.65
N LEU A 105 13.46 5.73 21.96
CA LEU A 105 12.96 7.03 22.37
C LEU A 105 11.43 7.09 22.30
N GLY A 106 10.84 6.51 21.25
CA GLY A 106 9.40 6.39 21.07
C GLY A 106 8.76 5.54 22.15
N TRP A 107 9.39 4.42 22.53
CA TRP A 107 8.98 3.59 23.65
C TRP A 107 8.98 4.40 24.95
N LEU A 108 10.10 5.06 25.28
CA LEU A 108 10.21 5.88 26.48
C LEU A 108 9.12 6.96 26.53
N LEU A 109 8.96 7.75 25.46
CA LEU A 109 7.96 8.82 25.42
C LEU A 109 6.52 8.28 25.48
N SER A 110 6.26 7.13 24.85
CA SER A 110 4.95 6.49 24.89
C SER A 110 4.64 5.95 26.29
N ALA A 111 5.60 5.32 26.96
CA ALA A 111 5.46 4.86 28.35
C ALA A 111 5.24 6.04 29.31
N LEU A 112 5.98 7.15 29.16
CA LEU A 112 5.75 8.36 29.95
C LEU A 112 4.36 8.95 29.70
N THR A 113 3.89 8.94 28.44
CA THR A 113 2.55 9.43 28.10
C THR A 113 1.46 8.53 28.71
N LEU A 114 1.64 7.21 28.68
CA LEU A 114 0.74 6.26 29.32
C LEU A 114 0.67 6.46 30.84
N HIS A 115 1.82 6.64 31.49
CA HIS A 115 1.86 6.83 32.92
C HIS A 115 1.25 8.17 33.36
N TYR A 116 1.69 9.27 32.74
CA TYR A 116 1.30 10.62 33.20
C TYR A 116 -0.02 11.13 32.61
N VAL A 117 -0.43 10.68 31.41
CA VAL A 117 -1.65 11.16 30.74
C VAL A 117 -2.79 10.15 30.86
N ALA A 118 -2.54 8.87 30.53
CA ALA A 118 -3.56 7.83 30.67
C ALA A 118 -3.74 7.40 32.14
N GLY A 119 -2.73 7.60 32.99
CA GLY A 119 -2.79 7.28 34.42
C GLY A 119 -2.57 5.80 34.73
N LEU A 120 -1.89 5.09 33.84
CA LEU A 120 -1.56 3.67 34.03
C LEU A 120 -0.35 3.51 34.96
N SER A 121 -0.25 2.34 35.59
CA SER A 121 0.90 1.87 36.36
C SER A 121 2.17 1.84 35.51
N TRP A 122 3.34 1.79 36.16
CA TRP A 122 4.63 1.76 35.45
C TRP A 122 4.80 0.46 34.66
N GLU A 123 4.29 -0.64 35.21
CA GLU A 123 4.29 -1.96 34.64
C GLU A 123 3.50 -1.98 33.33
N THR A 124 2.23 -1.56 33.39
CA THR A 124 1.37 -1.47 32.20
C THR A 124 1.90 -0.45 31.21
N SER A 125 2.42 0.68 31.66
CA SER A 125 2.99 1.72 30.79
C SER A 125 4.25 1.26 30.08
N ALA A 126 5.12 0.47 30.72
CA ALA A 126 6.32 -0.07 30.11
C ALA A 126 5.97 -1.10 29.03
N VAL A 127 5.06 -2.03 29.33
CA VAL A 127 4.62 -3.07 28.37
C VAL A 127 3.88 -2.43 27.21
N PHE A 128 2.82 -1.66 27.49
CA PHE A 128 2.03 -1.04 26.43
C PHE A 128 2.85 0.00 25.66
N GLY A 129 3.75 0.73 26.31
CA GLY A 129 4.70 1.62 25.62
C GLY A 129 5.59 0.88 24.60
N GLY A 130 5.98 -0.36 24.89
CA GLY A 130 6.74 -1.21 23.96
C GLY A 130 5.90 -1.62 22.76
N ILE A 131 4.64 -1.99 23.01
CA ILE A 131 3.63 -2.25 21.97
C ILE A 131 3.39 -0.99 21.10
N LEU A 132 3.49 0.22 21.67
CA LEU A 132 3.40 1.49 20.94
C LEU A 132 4.65 1.82 20.09
N ILE A 133 5.65 0.94 19.98
CA ILE A 133 6.65 1.02 18.89
C ILE A 133 6.01 0.57 17.56
N VAL A 134 5.08 -0.39 17.61
CA VAL A 134 4.44 -1.05 16.46
C VAL A 134 3.68 -0.03 15.60
N THR A 135 3.88 -0.09 14.29
CA THR A 135 3.33 0.87 13.32
C THR A 135 2.84 0.08 12.12
N GLY A 136 1.58 0.25 11.71
CA GLY A 136 0.92 -0.71 10.81
C GLY A 136 1.40 -0.67 9.37
N PRO A 137 2.19 -1.65 8.88
CA PRO A 137 2.64 -1.69 7.48
C PRO A 137 1.46 -1.88 6.51
N THR A 138 0.44 -2.61 6.94
CA THR A 138 -0.80 -2.84 6.18
C THR A 138 -1.68 -1.62 6.08
N VAL A 139 -1.57 -0.69 7.03
CA VAL A 139 -2.32 0.57 7.02
C VAL A 139 -1.59 1.60 6.19
N ILE A 140 -0.27 1.70 6.32
CA ILE A 140 0.51 2.72 5.63
C ILE A 140 0.60 2.45 4.12
N ALA A 141 0.75 1.20 3.66
CA ALA A 141 0.96 0.91 2.24
C ALA A 141 -0.20 1.39 1.33
N PRO A 142 -1.50 1.14 1.64
CA PRO A 142 -2.62 1.73 0.90
C PRO A 142 -2.62 3.27 0.95
N LEU A 143 -2.30 3.87 2.10
CA LEU A 143 -2.28 5.33 2.26
C LEU A 143 -1.17 5.99 1.43
N LEU A 144 0.02 5.38 1.37
CA LEU A 144 1.13 5.86 0.54
C LEU A 144 0.77 5.82 -0.95
N ARG A 145 0.11 4.74 -1.41
CA ARG A 145 -0.40 4.62 -2.77
C ARG A 145 -1.41 5.71 -3.10
N GLN A 146 -2.38 5.95 -2.20
CA GLN A 146 -3.39 7.01 -2.35
C GLN A 146 -2.76 8.42 -2.35
N ALA A 147 -1.73 8.65 -1.52
CA ALA A 147 -1.04 9.93 -1.44
C ALA A 147 -0.08 10.19 -2.61
N ARG A 148 0.24 9.18 -3.43
CA ARG A 148 1.26 9.24 -4.50
C ARG A 148 2.57 9.86 -4.01
N LEU A 149 3.03 9.38 -2.85
CA LEU A 149 4.19 9.94 -2.17
C LEU A 149 5.48 9.64 -2.94
N ARG A 150 6.42 10.58 -2.95
CA ARG A 150 7.77 10.35 -3.49
C ARG A 150 8.43 9.14 -2.84
N ARG A 151 9.32 8.49 -3.59
CA ARG A 151 9.91 7.21 -3.22
C ARG A 151 10.66 7.22 -1.88
N ARG A 152 11.49 8.23 -1.61
CA ARG A 152 12.31 8.27 -0.38
C ARG A 152 11.46 8.38 0.91
N PRO A 153 10.51 9.32 1.05
CA PRO A 153 9.59 9.35 2.19
C PRO A 153 8.71 8.10 2.30
N ALA A 154 8.24 7.55 1.17
CA ALA A 154 7.45 6.32 1.16
C ALA A 154 8.27 5.13 1.68
N ALA A 155 9.52 5.00 1.23
CA ALA A 155 10.45 3.98 1.70
C ALA A 155 10.74 4.14 3.20
N LEU A 156 10.98 5.36 3.70
CA LEU A 156 11.20 5.61 5.13
C LEU A 156 10.03 5.09 5.97
N LEU A 157 8.79 5.46 5.61
CA LEU A 157 7.57 5.05 6.33
C LEU A 157 7.30 3.55 6.23
N GLN A 158 7.50 2.95 5.05
CA GLN A 158 7.28 1.52 4.83
C GLN A 158 8.29 0.66 5.59
N TRP A 159 9.58 1.02 5.51
CA TRP A 159 10.63 0.31 6.24
C TRP A 159 10.49 0.44 7.75
N GLU A 160 10.20 1.66 8.23
CA GLU A 160 9.91 1.86 9.63
C GLU A 160 8.74 0.99 10.08
N ALA A 161 7.63 0.99 9.33
CA ALA A 161 6.44 0.22 9.67
C ALA A 161 6.71 -1.29 9.79
N ILE A 162 7.39 -1.86 8.79
CA ILE A 162 7.61 -3.31 8.74
C ILE A 162 8.67 -3.75 9.76
N VAL A 163 9.72 -2.96 10.00
CA VAL A 163 10.77 -3.33 10.96
C VAL A 163 10.34 -3.09 12.40
N ASN A 164 9.62 -2.00 12.68
CA ASN A 164 9.17 -1.70 14.03
C ASN A 164 8.07 -2.65 14.53
N ASP A 165 7.35 -3.35 13.65
CA ASP A 165 6.33 -4.32 14.05
C ASP A 165 6.89 -5.46 14.92
N PRO A 166 7.84 -6.30 14.44
CA PRO A 166 8.43 -7.34 15.28
C PRO A 166 9.29 -6.75 16.42
N VAL A 167 9.95 -5.60 16.21
CA VAL A 167 10.74 -4.94 17.28
C VAL A 167 9.84 -4.51 18.44
N GLY A 168 8.66 -3.96 18.16
CA GLY A 168 7.71 -3.55 19.19
C GLY A 168 7.09 -4.72 19.94
N ALA A 169 6.78 -5.82 19.25
CA ALA A 169 6.34 -7.05 19.90
C ALA A 169 7.42 -7.60 20.86
N LEU A 170 8.68 -7.65 20.43
CA LEU A 170 9.80 -8.08 21.28
C LEU A 170 10.06 -7.11 22.45
N ALA A 171 9.92 -5.81 22.22
CA ALA A 171 10.03 -4.82 23.29
C ALA A 171 8.92 -5.00 24.34
N ALA A 172 7.71 -5.36 23.91
CA ALA A 172 6.61 -5.69 24.82
C ALA A 172 6.88 -6.97 25.63
N VAL A 173 7.39 -8.03 24.97
CA VAL A 173 7.84 -9.26 25.65
C VAL A 173 8.91 -8.94 26.70
N LEU A 174 9.94 -8.17 26.33
CA LEU A 174 11.01 -7.75 27.25
C LEU A 174 10.44 -7.00 28.45
N ALA A 175 9.59 -6.01 28.19
CA ALA A 175 8.96 -5.22 29.24
C ALA A 175 8.15 -6.09 30.20
N PHE A 176 7.38 -7.03 29.65
CA PHE A 176 6.52 -7.92 30.42
C PHE A 176 7.34 -8.88 31.27
N GLU A 177 8.42 -9.43 30.71
CA GLU A 177 9.32 -10.31 31.45
C GLU A 177 10.03 -9.57 32.59
N VAL A 178 10.43 -8.31 32.37
CA VAL A 178 10.97 -7.45 33.44
C VAL A 178 9.92 -7.23 34.54
N VAL A 179 8.65 -7.01 34.18
CA VAL A 179 7.55 -6.90 35.16
C VAL A 179 7.39 -8.19 35.97
N ILE A 180 7.43 -9.36 35.33
CA ILE A 180 7.39 -10.66 36.03
C ILE A 180 8.55 -10.78 37.00
N VAL A 181 9.79 -10.58 36.53
CA VAL A 181 11.01 -10.66 37.34
C VAL A 181 10.94 -9.78 38.58
N LEU A 182 10.44 -8.55 38.44
CA LEU A 182 10.26 -7.62 39.54
C LEU A 182 9.21 -8.10 40.55
N GLN A 183 8.17 -8.80 40.10
CA GLN A 183 7.14 -9.36 40.98
C GLN A 183 7.53 -10.70 41.62
N THR A 184 8.21 -11.59 40.89
CA THR A 184 8.51 -12.96 41.34
C THR A 184 9.89 -13.12 41.97
N GLN A 185 10.70 -12.06 42.03
CA GLN A 185 12.11 -12.08 42.50
C GLN A 185 12.99 -13.14 41.83
N THR A 186 12.62 -13.60 40.64
CA THR A 186 13.46 -14.46 39.81
C THR A 186 14.62 -13.64 39.25
N GLY A 187 15.81 -14.22 39.12
CA GLY A 187 17.00 -13.46 38.71
C GLY A 187 16.85 -12.86 37.31
N ALA A 188 16.96 -11.53 37.19
CA ALA A 188 16.85 -10.78 35.93
C ALA A 188 17.76 -11.29 34.79
N GLY A 189 18.85 -11.98 35.14
CA GLY A 189 19.77 -12.56 34.16
C GLY A 189 19.19 -13.72 33.34
N ALA A 190 18.30 -14.53 33.93
CA ALA A 190 17.70 -15.69 33.23
C ALA A 190 16.71 -15.23 32.16
N ALA A 191 15.81 -14.31 32.52
CA ALA A 191 14.84 -13.67 31.62
C ALA A 191 15.48 -13.04 30.37
N VAL A 192 16.53 -12.24 30.58
CA VAL A 192 17.26 -11.60 29.47
C VAL A 192 17.93 -12.65 28.58
N TRP A 193 18.48 -13.71 29.18
CA TRP A 193 19.14 -14.78 28.45
C TRP A 193 18.16 -15.58 27.59
N ASP A 194 17.02 -15.97 28.15
CA ASP A 194 15.96 -16.70 27.43
C ASP A 194 15.40 -15.87 26.27
N MET A 195 15.24 -14.57 26.46
CA MET A 195 14.83 -13.67 25.40
C MET A 195 15.89 -13.56 24.28
N VAL A 196 17.17 -13.41 24.62
CA VAL A 196 18.25 -13.37 23.63
C VAL A 196 18.29 -14.67 22.83
N ILE A 197 18.18 -15.82 23.50
CA ILE A 197 18.12 -17.12 22.85
C ILE A 197 16.91 -17.20 21.92
N GLY A 198 15.71 -16.83 22.39
CA GLY A 198 14.50 -16.91 21.57
C GLY A 198 14.54 -15.97 20.35
N ILE A 199 15.05 -14.74 20.50
CA ILE A 199 15.26 -13.81 19.37
C ILE A 199 16.25 -14.39 18.36
N VAL A 200 17.38 -14.92 18.83
CA VAL A 200 18.39 -15.53 17.96
C VAL A 200 17.82 -16.77 17.26
N ALA A 201 17.11 -17.63 17.99
CA ALA A 201 16.49 -18.84 17.45
C ALA A 201 15.44 -18.50 16.37
N ALA A 202 14.54 -17.55 16.65
CA ALA A 202 13.54 -17.09 15.69
C ALA A 202 14.19 -16.43 14.46
N SER A 203 15.25 -15.64 14.66
CA SER A 203 15.99 -15.01 13.56
C SER A 203 16.66 -16.04 12.66
N VAL A 204 17.35 -17.01 13.26
CA VAL A 204 17.98 -18.12 12.54
C VAL A 204 16.94 -18.95 11.81
N MET A 205 15.81 -19.26 12.45
CA MET A 205 14.73 -20.05 11.84
C MET A 205 14.10 -19.32 10.65
N GLY A 206 13.77 -18.04 10.79
CA GLY A 206 13.22 -17.21 9.72
C GLY A 206 14.16 -17.11 8.52
N VAL A 207 15.44 -16.81 8.76
CA VAL A 207 16.47 -16.73 7.70
C VAL A 207 16.72 -18.09 7.05
N ALA A 208 16.83 -19.16 7.84
CA ALA A 208 17.05 -20.51 7.32
C ALA A 208 15.86 -20.99 6.48
N ALA A 209 14.63 -20.72 6.92
CA ALA A 209 13.43 -21.04 6.15
C ALA A 209 13.36 -20.23 4.85
N GLY A 210 13.63 -18.93 4.91
CA GLY A 210 13.68 -18.07 3.72
C GLY A 210 14.74 -18.54 2.71
N TYR A 211 15.93 -18.88 3.20
CA TYR A 211 17.00 -19.45 2.38
C TYR A 211 16.62 -20.81 1.78
N GLY A 212 16.04 -21.71 2.57
CA GLY A 212 15.58 -23.02 2.13
C GLY A 212 14.55 -22.93 1.01
N VAL A 213 13.54 -22.06 1.16
CA VAL A 213 12.53 -21.80 0.14
C VAL A 213 13.15 -21.23 -1.13
N ALA A 214 13.97 -20.18 -1.00
CA ALA A 214 14.61 -19.57 -2.15
C ALA A 214 15.51 -20.56 -2.91
N ARG A 215 16.22 -21.42 -2.19
CA ARG A 215 17.06 -22.48 -2.77
C ARG A 215 16.22 -23.54 -3.48
N ALA A 216 15.15 -24.02 -2.84
CA ALA A 216 14.24 -25.01 -3.40
C ALA A 216 13.58 -24.52 -4.69
N PHE A 217 13.14 -23.25 -4.73
CA PHE A 217 12.52 -22.67 -5.91
C PHE A 217 13.53 -22.45 -7.04
N ARG A 218 14.75 -22.01 -6.71
CA ARG A 218 15.83 -21.82 -7.70
C ARG A 218 16.29 -23.14 -8.31
N LEU A 219 16.29 -24.22 -7.53
CA LEU A 219 16.65 -25.57 -7.98
C LEU A 219 15.51 -26.31 -8.70
N GLY A 220 14.31 -25.73 -8.76
CA GLY A 220 13.15 -26.39 -9.36
C GLY A 220 12.65 -27.60 -8.56
N TRP A 221 12.92 -27.67 -7.25
CA TRP A 221 12.45 -28.75 -6.38
C TRP A 221 10.93 -28.67 -6.11
N VAL A 222 10.33 -27.50 -6.34
CA VAL A 222 8.91 -27.25 -6.15
C VAL A 222 8.29 -26.84 -7.49
N PRO A 223 7.27 -27.56 -7.99
CA PRO A 223 6.53 -27.17 -9.20
C PRO A 223 5.91 -25.78 -9.06
N GLU A 224 5.79 -25.01 -10.15
CA GLU A 224 5.31 -23.62 -10.14
C GLU A 224 3.97 -23.45 -9.39
N TYR A 225 2.98 -24.30 -9.72
CA TYR A 225 1.65 -24.25 -9.10
C TYR A 225 1.64 -24.59 -7.59
N MET A 226 2.70 -25.24 -7.07
CA MET A 226 2.84 -25.60 -5.66
C MET A 226 3.61 -24.55 -4.85
N LYS A 227 4.30 -23.59 -5.49
CA LYS A 227 5.14 -22.62 -4.77
C LYS A 227 4.35 -21.82 -3.74
N VAL A 228 3.16 -21.36 -4.13
CA VAL A 228 2.28 -20.59 -3.27
C VAL A 228 1.75 -21.42 -2.08
N PRO A 229 1.13 -22.61 -2.29
CA PRO A 229 0.73 -23.47 -1.17
C PRO A 229 1.88 -23.84 -0.22
N VAL A 230 3.05 -24.20 -0.77
CA VAL A 230 4.23 -24.54 0.03
C VAL A 230 4.67 -23.35 0.87
N LEU A 231 4.70 -22.16 0.28
CA LEU A 231 5.05 -20.94 0.99
C LEU A 231 4.09 -20.67 2.15
N PHE A 232 2.78 -20.80 1.92
CA PHE A 232 1.76 -20.58 2.94
C PHE A 232 1.92 -21.52 4.14
N VAL A 233 2.04 -22.83 3.88
CA VAL A 233 2.23 -23.83 4.94
C VAL A 233 3.54 -23.60 5.68
N LEU A 234 4.63 -23.25 4.98
CA LEU A 234 5.91 -22.96 5.63
C LEU A 234 5.86 -21.72 6.50
N VAL A 235 5.18 -20.65 6.09
CA VAL A 235 4.99 -19.45 6.91
C VAL A 235 4.28 -19.80 8.21
N LEU A 236 3.18 -20.56 8.14
CA LEU A 236 2.46 -21.01 9.33
C LEU A 236 3.30 -21.95 10.20
N GLY A 237 4.06 -22.85 9.58
CA GLY A 237 4.98 -23.75 10.29
C GLY A 237 6.08 -23.00 11.03
N VAL A 238 6.75 -22.04 10.37
CA VAL A 238 7.80 -21.20 10.96
C VAL A 238 7.24 -20.35 12.08
N PHE A 239 6.05 -19.75 11.87
CA PHE A 239 5.34 -19.00 12.91
C PHE A 239 5.08 -19.88 14.14
N ALA A 240 4.39 -21.01 13.96
CA ALA A 240 3.99 -21.87 15.07
C ALA A 240 5.17 -22.48 15.83
N VAL A 241 6.21 -22.93 15.12
CA VAL A 241 7.41 -23.52 15.75
C VAL A 241 8.21 -22.46 16.50
N SER A 242 8.37 -21.26 15.94
CA SER A 242 9.08 -20.17 16.63
C SER A 242 8.30 -19.67 17.84
N ASP A 243 6.98 -19.47 17.69
CA ASP A 243 6.11 -19.00 18.77
C ASP A 243 6.04 -19.99 19.94
N ALA A 244 6.14 -21.29 19.66
CA ALA A 244 6.26 -22.33 20.69
C ALA A 244 7.59 -22.29 21.46
N LEU A 245 8.67 -21.75 20.88
CA LEU A 245 9.97 -21.60 21.56
C LEU A 245 10.00 -20.35 22.44
N LEU A 246 9.58 -19.22 21.87
CA LEU A 246 9.42 -17.95 22.57
C LEU A 246 8.17 -17.27 22.02
N HIS A 247 7.21 -16.98 22.89
CA HIS A 247 6.00 -16.26 22.54
C HIS A 247 6.33 -14.96 21.79
N GLU A 248 5.57 -14.65 20.75
CA GLU A 248 5.72 -13.51 19.83
C GLU A 248 6.97 -13.56 18.93
N SER A 249 7.90 -14.50 19.15
CA SER A 249 9.09 -14.63 18.29
C SER A 249 8.74 -15.13 16.89
N GLY A 250 7.58 -15.80 16.74
CA GLY A 250 7.04 -16.20 15.43
C GLY A 250 6.81 -15.02 14.49
N LEU A 251 6.41 -13.85 15.00
CA LEU A 251 6.23 -12.63 14.21
C LEU A 251 7.55 -12.14 13.60
N LEU A 252 8.64 -12.19 14.38
CA LEU A 252 9.99 -11.88 13.89
C LEU A 252 10.44 -12.89 12.82
N ALA A 253 10.27 -14.18 13.10
CA ALA A 253 10.72 -15.26 12.21
C ALA A 253 10.09 -15.17 10.82
N VAL A 254 8.77 -14.97 10.74
CA VAL A 254 8.08 -14.84 9.45
C VAL A 254 8.41 -13.54 8.72
N THR A 255 8.65 -12.45 9.46
CA THR A 255 9.08 -11.18 8.86
C THR A 255 10.45 -11.32 8.21
N LEU A 256 11.40 -11.96 8.90
CA LEU A 256 12.75 -12.21 8.37
C LEU A 256 12.74 -13.22 7.22
N MET A 257 11.87 -14.23 7.28
CA MET A 257 11.63 -15.16 6.17
C MET A 257 11.17 -14.40 4.92
N GLY A 258 10.18 -13.51 5.06
CA GLY A 258 9.70 -12.65 3.98
C GLY A 258 10.79 -11.73 3.43
N LEU A 259 11.53 -11.06 4.31
CA LEU A 259 12.65 -10.18 3.95
C LEU A 259 13.73 -10.93 3.15
N TRP A 260 14.07 -12.15 3.56
CA TRP A 260 15.05 -12.95 2.83
C TRP A 260 14.56 -13.30 1.43
N ILE A 261 13.32 -13.79 1.30
CA ILE A 261 12.73 -14.18 0.02
C ILE A 261 12.63 -12.97 -0.93
N ALA A 262 12.27 -11.79 -0.42
CA ALA A 262 12.21 -10.54 -1.18
C ALA A 262 13.53 -10.16 -1.86
N ASN A 263 14.66 -10.51 -1.24
CA ASN A 263 15.99 -10.12 -1.69
C ASN A 263 16.76 -11.29 -2.32
N ALA A 264 16.09 -12.42 -2.57
CA ALA A 264 16.70 -13.64 -3.10
C ALA A 264 16.68 -13.74 -4.64
N ASP A 265 16.29 -12.69 -5.38
CA ASP A 265 16.26 -12.64 -6.86
C ASP A 265 15.62 -13.88 -7.49
N LEU A 266 14.38 -14.19 -7.11
CA LEU A 266 13.66 -15.37 -7.62
C LEU A 266 12.92 -15.05 -8.93
N PRO A 267 13.07 -15.86 -10.00
CA PRO A 267 12.33 -15.66 -11.26
C PRO A 267 10.80 -15.71 -11.12
N SER A 268 10.30 -16.35 -10.06
CA SER A 268 8.86 -16.55 -9.76
C SER A 268 8.32 -15.55 -8.74
N PHE A 269 9.05 -14.47 -8.47
CA PHE A 269 8.68 -13.48 -7.48
C PHE A 269 7.32 -12.81 -7.78
N THR A 270 7.00 -12.61 -9.05
CA THR A 270 5.77 -11.96 -9.50
C THR A 270 4.51 -12.77 -9.18
N GLU A 271 4.52 -14.10 -9.34
CA GLU A 271 3.37 -14.95 -9.00
C GLU A 271 3.14 -15.03 -7.49
N MET A 272 4.21 -15.14 -6.70
CA MET A 272 4.13 -15.08 -5.24
C MET A 272 3.57 -13.75 -4.75
N ARG A 273 3.98 -12.64 -5.38
CA ARG A 273 3.47 -11.29 -5.10
C ARG A 273 1.99 -11.12 -5.47
N ARG A 274 1.51 -11.74 -6.54
CA ARG A 274 0.10 -11.65 -6.97
C ARG A 274 -0.85 -12.41 -6.06
N PHE A 275 -0.51 -13.63 -5.63
CA PHE A 275 -1.36 -14.38 -4.70
C PHE A 275 -1.45 -13.70 -3.33
N LYS A 276 -0.33 -13.13 -2.89
CA LYS A 276 -0.18 -12.34 -1.67
C LYS A 276 -1.16 -11.16 -1.59
N GLU A 277 -1.33 -10.40 -2.68
CA GLU A 277 -2.17 -9.20 -2.67
C GLU A 277 -3.65 -9.49 -2.39
N HIS A 278 -4.19 -10.60 -2.91
CA HIS A 278 -5.60 -10.96 -2.67
C HIS A 278 -5.84 -11.54 -1.28
N ALA A 279 -4.98 -12.45 -0.81
CA ALA A 279 -5.12 -13.05 0.51
C ALA A 279 -4.99 -11.99 1.62
N THR A 280 -3.98 -11.13 1.54
CA THR A 280 -3.75 -10.15 2.61
C THR A 280 -4.79 -9.05 2.63
N VAL A 281 -5.32 -8.64 1.48
CA VAL A 281 -6.46 -7.73 1.43
C VAL A 281 -7.64 -8.30 2.24
N LEU A 282 -7.97 -9.57 2.07
CA LEU A 282 -9.05 -10.22 2.81
C LEU A 282 -8.72 -10.35 4.31
N LEU A 283 -7.49 -10.76 4.65
CA LEU A 283 -7.05 -10.90 6.04
C LEU A 283 -7.05 -9.56 6.78
N VAL A 284 -6.51 -8.50 6.19
CA VAL A 284 -6.52 -7.15 6.77
C VAL A 284 -7.94 -6.67 6.97
N SER A 285 -8.81 -6.85 5.96
CA SER A 285 -10.21 -6.47 6.05
C SER A 285 -10.92 -7.22 7.18
N GLY A 286 -10.70 -8.54 7.24
CA GLY A 286 -11.30 -9.40 8.23
C GLY A 286 -10.87 -9.04 9.64
N VAL A 287 -9.56 -8.88 9.87
CA VAL A 287 -9.07 -8.56 11.22
C VAL A 287 -9.53 -7.18 11.68
N PHE A 288 -9.54 -6.15 10.82
CA PHE A 288 -10.07 -4.83 11.23
C PHE A 288 -11.56 -4.87 11.59
N ILE A 289 -12.37 -5.60 10.82
CA ILE A 289 -13.79 -5.76 11.12
C ILE A 289 -13.99 -6.53 12.42
N LEU A 290 -13.26 -7.65 12.61
CA LEU A 290 -13.32 -8.44 13.84
C LEU A 290 -12.91 -7.61 15.06
N LEU A 291 -11.79 -6.90 15.01
CA LEU A 291 -11.32 -6.07 16.12
C LEU A 291 -12.29 -4.94 16.46
N ALA A 292 -12.89 -4.30 15.44
CA ALA A 292 -13.87 -3.24 15.66
C ALA A 292 -15.22 -3.78 16.18
N ALA A 293 -15.64 -4.95 15.71
CA ALA A 293 -16.86 -5.60 16.17
C ALA A 293 -16.73 -6.14 17.60
N ASN A 294 -15.52 -6.50 18.03
CA ASN A 294 -15.24 -7.00 19.38
C ASN A 294 -15.21 -5.93 20.47
N MET A 295 -15.37 -4.65 20.11
CA MET A 295 -15.50 -3.59 21.09
C MET A 295 -16.86 -3.62 21.76
N SER A 296 -16.88 -3.57 23.10
CA SER A 296 -18.12 -3.47 23.83
C SER A 296 -18.67 -2.04 23.78
N ARG A 297 -19.99 -1.92 23.86
CA ARG A 297 -20.66 -0.62 23.92
C ARG A 297 -20.23 0.16 25.17
N GLU A 298 -20.00 -0.54 26.27
CA GLU A 298 -19.57 0.03 27.54
C GLU A 298 -18.16 0.61 27.46
N THR A 299 -17.20 -0.08 26.81
CA THR A 299 -15.83 0.45 26.65
C THR A 299 -15.79 1.67 25.74
N LEU A 300 -16.65 1.74 24.71
CA LEU A 300 -16.78 2.92 23.85
C LEU A 300 -17.34 4.13 24.62
N PHE A 301 -18.37 3.93 25.45
CA PHE A 301 -18.92 5.02 26.26
C PHE A 301 -18.06 5.40 27.46
N ALA A 302 -17.22 4.48 27.95
CA ALA A 302 -16.23 4.74 28.99
C ALA A 302 -15.02 5.54 28.48
N MET A 303 -14.89 5.78 27.16
CA MET A 303 -13.84 6.64 26.62
C MET A 303 -14.03 8.07 27.10
N ASP A 304 -13.19 8.43 28.06
CA ASP A 304 -13.19 9.73 28.72
C ASP A 304 -12.24 10.72 28.04
N TRP A 305 -12.20 11.94 28.57
CA TRP A 305 -11.24 12.96 28.13
C TRP A 305 -9.78 12.49 28.24
N ARG A 306 -9.43 11.60 29.18
CA ARG A 306 -8.06 11.08 29.32
C ARG A 306 -7.67 10.21 28.14
N THR A 307 -8.58 9.38 27.65
CA THR A 307 -8.37 8.58 26.43
C THR A 307 -8.05 9.48 25.24
N LEU A 308 -8.83 10.56 25.04
CA LEU A 308 -8.58 11.52 23.98
C LEU A 308 -7.24 12.25 24.17
N ALA A 309 -6.94 12.71 25.39
CA ALA A 309 -5.69 13.39 25.72
C ALA A 309 -4.47 12.48 25.46
N PHE A 310 -4.57 11.20 25.82
CA PHE A 310 -3.56 10.17 25.52
C PHE A 310 -3.34 10.02 24.02
N VAL A 311 -4.41 9.83 23.24
CA VAL A 311 -4.32 9.68 21.77
C VAL A 311 -3.66 10.91 21.14
N VAL A 312 -4.10 12.11 21.54
CA VAL A 312 -3.53 13.37 21.04
C VAL A 312 -2.06 13.50 21.43
N ALA A 313 -1.71 13.20 22.68
CA ALA A 313 -0.32 13.28 23.15
C ALA A 313 0.59 12.30 22.40
N VAL A 314 0.15 11.06 22.16
CA VAL A 314 0.95 10.09 21.41
C VAL A 314 1.14 10.53 19.96
N LEU A 315 0.07 10.96 19.28
CA LEU A 315 0.10 11.29 17.85
C LEU A 315 0.77 12.64 17.55
N LEU A 316 0.57 13.67 18.38
CA LEU A 316 1.05 15.02 18.12
C LEU A 316 2.32 15.39 18.91
N VAL A 317 2.68 14.63 19.94
CA VAL A 317 3.86 14.92 20.77
C VAL A 317 4.85 13.77 20.77
N ALA A 318 4.49 12.60 21.33
CA ALA A 318 5.45 11.51 21.53
C ALA A 318 6.06 11.06 20.20
N ARG A 319 5.24 10.88 19.16
CA ARG A 319 5.65 10.45 17.84
C ARG A 319 6.47 11.51 17.08
N PRO A 320 6.03 12.78 16.96
CA PRO A 320 6.84 13.79 16.29
C PRO A 320 8.18 14.05 17.00
N VAL A 321 8.20 14.07 18.34
CA VAL A 321 9.43 14.28 19.10
C VAL A 321 10.41 13.13 18.88
N SER A 322 9.96 11.87 18.96
CA SER A 322 10.86 10.71 18.77
C SER A 322 11.45 10.68 17.36
N VAL A 323 10.63 10.91 16.34
CA VAL A 323 11.06 10.92 14.94
C VAL A 323 11.99 12.08 14.65
N LEU A 324 11.62 13.33 15.01
CA LEU A 324 12.44 14.51 14.73
C LEU A 324 13.79 14.46 15.46
N ALA A 325 13.81 13.99 16.71
CA ALA A 325 15.05 13.80 17.45
C ALA A 325 15.94 12.73 16.79
N SER A 326 15.36 11.60 16.38
CA SER A 326 16.12 10.54 15.71
C SER A 326 16.72 11.01 14.36
N LEU A 327 15.99 11.85 13.61
CA LEU A 327 16.39 12.34 12.30
C LEU A 327 17.16 13.67 12.33
N ALA A 328 17.38 14.29 13.50
CA ALA A 328 17.97 15.63 13.62
C ALA A 328 19.32 15.78 12.89
N LEU A 329 20.19 14.76 13.00
CA LEU A 329 21.54 14.73 12.40
C LEU A 329 21.61 13.82 11.16
N SER A 330 20.56 13.78 10.34
CA SER A 330 20.51 12.99 9.11
C SER A 330 20.47 13.84 7.84
N ASP A 331 20.78 13.27 6.68
CA ASP A 331 20.69 13.95 5.39
C ASP A 331 19.25 13.97 4.81
N ILE A 332 18.24 13.71 5.65
CA ILE A 332 16.83 13.78 5.27
C ILE A 332 16.38 15.25 5.29
N PRO A 333 15.79 15.82 4.22
CA PRO A 333 15.26 17.17 4.19
C PRO A 333 14.18 17.41 5.26
N TRP A 334 14.10 18.62 5.80
CA TRP A 334 13.16 18.98 6.87
C TRP A 334 11.70 18.66 6.54
N ARG A 335 11.27 18.88 5.29
CA ARG A 335 9.91 18.57 4.84
C ARG A 335 9.61 17.07 4.93
N GLU A 336 10.56 16.22 4.53
CA GLU A 336 10.43 14.77 4.66
C GLU A 336 10.40 14.34 6.13
N ARG A 337 11.24 14.95 6.98
CA ARG A 337 11.24 14.68 8.43
C ARG A 337 9.88 15.00 9.06
N LEU A 338 9.28 16.15 8.72
CA LEU A 338 7.96 16.53 9.22
C LEU A 338 6.89 15.54 8.76
N LEU A 339 6.89 15.15 7.48
CA LEU A 339 5.94 14.17 6.98
C LEU A 339 6.06 12.85 7.76
N VAL A 340 7.27 12.33 7.94
CA VAL A 340 7.50 11.08 8.67
C VAL A 340 7.15 11.22 10.16
N ALA A 341 7.42 12.38 10.76
CA ALA A 341 7.11 12.68 12.15
C ALA A 341 5.61 12.71 12.44
N PHE A 342 4.82 13.26 11.52
CA PHE A 342 3.35 13.34 11.62
C PHE A 342 2.63 12.19 10.91
N THR A 343 3.36 11.20 10.39
CA THR A 343 2.79 10.03 9.74
C THR A 343 3.28 8.75 10.42
N GLY A 344 2.35 8.03 11.03
CA GLY A 344 2.64 6.75 11.66
C GLY A 344 1.36 6.06 12.08
N PRO A 345 0.52 5.62 11.12
CA PRO A 345 -0.72 4.95 11.46
C PRO A 345 -0.43 3.68 12.25
N ARG A 346 -1.22 3.44 13.29
CA ARG A 346 -1.12 2.23 14.10
C ARG A 346 -1.86 1.09 13.41
N GLY A 347 -1.29 -0.12 13.52
CA GLY A 347 -1.72 -1.29 12.76
C GLY A 347 -2.51 -2.32 13.54
N VAL A 348 -2.90 -3.37 12.83
CA VAL A 348 -3.58 -4.55 13.37
C VAL A 348 -2.76 -5.25 14.46
N VAL A 349 -1.45 -5.40 14.22
CA VAL A 349 -0.53 -6.09 15.14
C VAL A 349 -0.56 -5.44 16.52
N LEU A 350 -0.62 -4.10 16.57
CA LEU A 350 -0.68 -3.35 17.83
C LEU A 350 -1.88 -3.78 18.68
N VAL A 351 -3.07 -3.90 18.08
CA VAL A 351 -4.29 -4.29 18.82
C VAL A 351 -4.24 -5.74 19.26
N ALA A 352 -3.77 -6.64 18.40
CA ALA A 352 -3.65 -8.06 18.71
C ALA A 352 -2.71 -8.30 19.91
N VAL A 353 -1.51 -7.70 19.84
CA VAL A 353 -0.49 -7.80 20.91
C VAL A 353 -0.96 -7.08 22.19
N ALA A 354 -1.63 -5.93 22.06
CA ALA A 354 -2.24 -5.22 23.20
C ALA A 354 -3.30 -6.05 23.94
N GLY A 355 -4.15 -6.78 23.21
CA GLY A 355 -5.14 -7.68 23.79
C GLY A 355 -4.47 -8.79 24.62
N LEU A 356 -3.50 -9.48 24.02
CA LEU A 356 -2.78 -10.57 24.69
C LEU A 356 -2.04 -10.11 25.95
N PHE A 357 -1.23 -9.05 25.86
CA PHE A 357 -0.47 -8.57 27.01
C PHE A 357 -1.35 -7.89 28.06
N GLY A 358 -2.45 -7.25 27.66
CA GLY A 358 -3.44 -6.73 28.58
C GLY A 358 -4.03 -7.84 29.45
N GLU A 359 -4.44 -8.96 28.84
CA GLU A 359 -4.94 -10.14 29.56
C GLU A 359 -3.87 -10.73 30.49
N ARG A 360 -2.64 -10.90 30.00
CA ARG A 360 -1.53 -11.43 30.82
C ARG A 360 -1.19 -10.54 32.02
N LEU A 361 -1.19 -9.22 31.85
CA LEU A 361 -1.02 -8.27 32.96
C LEU A 361 -2.12 -8.44 34.00
N THR A 362 -3.39 -8.57 33.58
CA THR A 362 -4.49 -8.80 34.51
C THR A 362 -4.38 -10.13 35.24
N ALA A 363 -3.91 -11.18 34.56
CA ALA A 363 -3.71 -12.51 35.16
C ALA A 363 -2.64 -12.52 36.26
N ILE A 364 -1.64 -11.63 36.20
CA ILE A 364 -0.63 -11.44 37.25
C ILE A 364 -1.02 -10.39 38.29
N GLY A 365 -2.29 -9.96 38.32
CA GLY A 365 -2.83 -9.04 39.33
C GLY A 365 -2.70 -7.55 39.00
N ILE A 366 -2.23 -7.19 37.79
CA ILE A 366 -2.13 -5.81 37.34
C ILE A 366 -3.46 -5.38 36.71
N THR A 367 -4.34 -4.83 37.55
CA THR A 367 -5.75 -4.55 37.22
C THR A 367 -5.96 -3.56 36.07
N ASP A 368 -5.05 -2.61 35.86
CA ASP A 368 -5.14 -1.62 34.78
C ASP A 368 -4.74 -2.19 33.41
N GLY A 369 -4.20 -3.42 33.35
CA GLY A 369 -3.98 -4.17 32.11
C GLY A 369 -5.25 -4.34 31.27
N ALA A 370 -6.43 -4.35 31.90
CA ALA A 370 -7.72 -4.43 31.22
C ALA A 370 -8.00 -3.23 30.29
N GLN A 371 -7.35 -2.08 30.51
CA GLN A 371 -7.51 -0.87 29.69
C GLN A 371 -6.62 -0.86 28.44
N VAL A 372 -5.64 -1.76 28.35
CA VAL A 372 -4.64 -1.76 27.27
C VAL A 372 -5.31 -1.97 25.91
N SER A 373 -6.24 -2.92 25.80
CA SER A 373 -6.94 -3.24 24.55
C SER A 373 -7.83 -2.10 24.07
N SER A 374 -8.55 -1.42 24.97
CA SER A 374 -9.44 -0.30 24.63
C SER A 374 -8.66 0.94 24.21
N LEU A 375 -7.58 1.28 24.91
CA LEU A 375 -6.68 2.38 24.54
C LEU A 375 -5.96 2.11 23.21
N ALA A 376 -5.52 0.86 22.99
CA ALA A 376 -4.94 0.43 21.72
C ALA A 376 -5.91 0.60 20.56
N PHE A 377 -7.15 0.16 20.72
CA PHE A 377 -8.20 0.34 19.73
C PHE A 377 -8.47 1.83 19.46
N ALA A 378 -8.62 2.65 20.51
CA ALA A 378 -8.85 4.09 20.39
C ALA A 378 -7.74 4.77 19.57
N LEU A 379 -6.49 4.45 19.88
CA LEU A 379 -5.33 4.98 19.16
C LEU A 379 -5.28 4.51 17.70
N VAL A 380 -5.58 3.24 17.44
CA VAL A 380 -5.62 2.69 16.08
C VAL A 380 -6.73 3.35 15.26
N ALA A 381 -7.96 3.39 15.78
CA ALA A 381 -9.09 4.04 15.11
C ALA A 381 -8.79 5.51 14.83
N ALA A 382 -8.33 6.27 15.84
CA ALA A 382 -8.00 7.68 15.67
C ALA A 382 -6.85 7.89 14.69
N SER A 383 -5.79 7.09 14.76
CA SER A 383 -4.64 7.23 13.86
C SER A 383 -5.00 6.87 12.41
N VAL A 384 -5.77 5.81 12.17
CA VAL A 384 -6.21 5.40 10.83
C VAL A 384 -7.10 6.48 10.22
N VAL A 385 -8.07 6.99 10.98
CA VAL A 385 -8.96 8.07 10.51
C VAL A 385 -8.17 9.34 10.23
N LEU A 386 -7.34 9.79 11.19
CA LEU A 386 -6.54 11.00 11.05
C LEU A 386 -5.64 10.91 9.82
N HIS A 387 -4.74 9.93 9.76
CA HIS A 387 -3.78 9.80 8.66
C HIS A 387 -4.46 9.46 7.33
N GLY A 388 -5.59 8.74 7.38
CA GLY A 388 -6.40 8.43 6.20
C GLY A 388 -6.84 9.68 5.44
N PHE A 389 -7.24 10.72 6.17
CA PHE A 389 -7.66 11.98 5.57
C PHE A 389 -6.55 13.03 5.47
N THR A 390 -5.52 12.99 6.33
CA THR A 390 -4.49 14.04 6.38
C THR A 390 -3.25 13.75 5.54
N LEU A 391 -2.90 12.50 5.25
CA LEU A 391 -1.63 12.16 4.59
C LEU A 391 -1.50 12.81 3.20
N SER A 392 -2.51 12.65 2.34
CA SER A 392 -2.47 13.18 0.97
C SER A 392 -2.46 14.73 0.94
N PRO A 393 -3.30 15.46 1.71
CA PRO A 393 -3.18 16.90 1.87
C PRO A 393 -1.82 17.35 2.41
N MET A 394 -1.29 16.68 3.43
CA MET A 394 -0.01 17.03 4.06
C MET A 394 1.16 16.82 3.10
N ALA A 395 1.17 15.72 2.35
CA ALA A 395 2.19 15.43 1.36
C ALA A 395 2.16 16.46 0.20
N ARG A 396 0.98 16.92 -0.23
CA ARG A 396 0.83 18.03 -1.19
C ARG A 396 1.36 19.34 -0.62
N TRP A 397 0.97 19.69 0.60
CA TRP A 397 1.40 20.93 1.26
C TRP A 397 2.92 20.99 1.42
N LEU A 398 3.56 19.87 1.73
CA LEU A 398 5.01 19.76 1.84
C LEU A 398 5.73 19.62 0.47
N GLY A 399 5.01 19.48 -0.64
CA GLY A 399 5.58 19.27 -1.97
C GLY A 399 6.28 17.91 -2.12
N LEU A 400 5.81 16.89 -1.39
CA LEU A 400 6.39 15.54 -1.35
C LEU A 400 5.62 14.52 -2.20
N ASN A 401 4.58 14.96 -2.92
CA ASN A 401 3.92 14.14 -3.93
C ASN A 401 4.81 13.99 -5.17
N ALA A 402 4.70 12.85 -5.85
CA ALA A 402 5.42 12.59 -7.09
C ALA A 402 4.89 13.46 -8.25
N ALA A 403 3.58 13.73 -8.27
CA ALA A 403 2.97 14.77 -9.11
C ALA A 403 1.62 15.24 -8.55
N ASP A 404 1.25 16.49 -8.87
CA ASP A 404 -0.06 17.06 -8.54
C ASP A 404 -1.19 16.48 -9.40
N ARG A 405 -0.85 15.93 -10.57
CA ARG A 405 -1.77 15.28 -11.50
C ARG A 405 -1.20 13.96 -12.00
N PRO A 406 -2.03 12.93 -12.18
CA PRO A 406 -1.59 11.68 -12.78
C PRO A 406 -1.09 11.90 -14.20
N GLY A 407 0.15 11.47 -14.46
CA GLY A 407 0.78 11.59 -15.76
C GLY A 407 0.58 10.37 -16.67
N VAL A 408 1.14 10.46 -17.88
CA VAL A 408 1.18 9.36 -18.86
C VAL A 408 2.63 8.98 -19.15
N LEU A 409 2.94 7.70 -19.04
CA LEU A 409 4.21 7.12 -19.48
C LEU A 409 4.05 6.53 -20.88
N ILE A 410 4.86 6.95 -21.85
CA ILE A 410 4.82 6.44 -23.21
C ILE A 410 6.10 5.64 -23.46
N VAL A 411 5.95 4.38 -23.87
CA VAL A 411 7.05 3.49 -24.21
C VAL A 411 7.23 3.47 -25.71
N GLY A 412 8.38 3.95 -26.19
CA GLY A 412 8.69 4.13 -27.61
C GLY A 412 8.76 5.60 -28.02
N GLY A 413 9.92 6.04 -28.49
CA GLY A 413 10.21 7.42 -28.89
C GLY A 413 9.90 7.73 -30.37
N SER A 414 8.74 7.32 -30.87
CA SER A 414 8.32 7.59 -32.25
C SER A 414 7.87 9.04 -32.46
N ARG A 415 7.76 9.49 -33.73
CA ARG A 415 7.19 10.82 -34.06
C ARG A 415 5.76 10.96 -33.54
N TRP A 416 4.98 9.88 -33.64
CA TRP A 416 3.63 9.82 -33.09
C TRP A 416 3.63 9.97 -31.55
N SER A 417 4.52 9.27 -30.86
CA SER A 417 4.66 9.34 -29.39
C SER A 417 5.02 10.75 -28.92
N ILE A 418 5.93 11.42 -29.64
CA ILE A 418 6.35 12.79 -29.36
C ILE A 418 5.18 13.77 -29.58
N ALA A 419 4.46 13.64 -30.69
CA ALA A 419 3.31 14.50 -30.98
C ALA A 419 2.19 14.34 -29.94
N LEU A 420 1.92 13.11 -29.50
CA LEU A 420 0.99 12.83 -28.40
C LEU A 420 1.47 13.46 -27.09
N ALA A 421 2.74 13.27 -26.73
CA ALA A 421 3.34 13.81 -25.52
C ALA A 421 3.27 15.34 -25.46
N GLN A 422 3.52 16.03 -26.58
CA GLN A 422 3.38 17.49 -26.66
C GLN A 422 1.94 17.95 -26.42
N ALA A 423 0.95 17.23 -26.95
CA ALA A 423 -0.45 17.56 -26.75
C ALA A 423 -0.89 17.35 -25.30
N LEU A 424 -0.42 16.27 -24.65
CA LEU A 424 -0.64 16.02 -23.23
C LEU A 424 0.07 17.07 -22.34
N GLN A 425 1.28 17.51 -22.71
CA GLN A 425 1.99 18.59 -22.01
C GLN A 425 1.24 19.92 -22.11
N LYS A 426 0.62 20.24 -23.26
CA LYS A 426 -0.30 21.39 -23.43
C LYS A 426 -1.57 21.28 -22.56
N MET A 427 -1.88 20.08 -22.04
CA MET A 427 -2.95 19.86 -21.06
C MET A 427 -2.46 19.96 -19.61
N ASP A 428 -1.22 20.39 -19.39
CA ASP A 428 -0.56 20.46 -18.07
C ASP A 428 -0.52 19.09 -17.36
N LEU A 429 -0.32 18.02 -18.14
CA LEU A 429 -0.15 16.66 -17.63
C LEU A 429 1.34 16.28 -17.64
N PRO A 430 1.86 15.66 -16.57
CA PRO A 430 3.20 15.09 -16.61
C PRO A 430 3.28 13.98 -17.66
N VAL A 431 4.29 14.03 -18.53
CA VAL A 431 4.51 12.99 -19.54
C VAL A 431 5.98 12.66 -19.62
N MET A 432 6.27 11.38 -19.77
CA MET A 432 7.61 10.88 -20.03
C MET A 432 7.61 9.89 -21.18
N ILE A 433 8.68 9.93 -21.97
CA ILE A 433 8.96 8.94 -23.02
C ILE A 433 10.12 8.05 -22.58
N ALA A 434 9.88 6.75 -22.50
CA ALA A 434 10.91 5.74 -22.22
C ALA A 434 11.24 4.97 -23.50
N ASP A 435 12.53 4.84 -23.81
CA ASP A 435 13.00 4.04 -24.95
C ASP A 435 14.41 3.48 -24.67
N PRO A 436 14.69 2.21 -24.97
CA PRO A 436 16.03 1.64 -24.84
C PRO A 436 17.02 2.17 -25.88
N ASN A 437 16.56 2.85 -26.94
CA ASN A 437 17.38 3.47 -27.96
C ASN A 437 17.53 4.98 -27.75
N HIS A 438 18.75 5.40 -27.42
CA HIS A 438 19.07 6.81 -27.16
C HIS A 438 18.82 7.73 -28.38
N ALA A 439 18.85 7.19 -29.61
CA ALA A 439 18.58 7.96 -30.82
C ALA A 439 17.10 8.37 -30.92
N HIS A 440 16.17 7.49 -30.52
CA HIS A 440 14.73 7.78 -30.53
C HIS A 440 14.36 8.92 -29.58
N LEU A 441 15.13 9.08 -28.49
CA LEU A 441 14.87 10.10 -27.47
C LEU A 441 15.41 11.49 -27.81
N ARG A 442 16.14 11.68 -28.92
CA ARG A 442 16.69 13.01 -29.28
C ARG A 442 15.58 14.03 -29.51
N ALA A 443 14.66 13.73 -30.44
CA ALA A 443 13.57 14.64 -30.79
C ALA A 443 12.61 14.89 -29.60
N ALA A 444 12.43 13.91 -28.71
CA ALA A 444 11.68 14.09 -27.47
C ALA A 444 12.34 15.11 -26.53
N ARG A 445 13.67 15.03 -26.34
CA ARG A 445 14.43 15.98 -25.53
C ARG A 445 14.44 17.39 -26.15
N ASP A 446 14.58 17.48 -27.47
CA ASP A 446 14.54 18.75 -28.19
C ASP A 446 13.17 19.42 -28.05
N ALA A 447 12.10 18.63 -27.95
CA ALA A 447 10.74 19.08 -27.67
C ALA A 447 10.48 19.42 -26.19
N GLY A 448 11.49 19.30 -25.30
CA GLY A 448 11.33 19.57 -23.87
C GLY A 448 10.49 18.54 -23.13
N ILE A 449 10.35 17.33 -23.67
CA ILE A 449 9.67 16.20 -23.02
C ILE A 449 10.66 15.47 -22.13
N GLU A 450 10.21 15.05 -20.94
CA GLU A 450 11.01 14.25 -20.03
C GLU A 450 11.27 12.87 -20.64
N THR A 451 12.53 12.40 -20.62
CA THR A 451 12.91 11.13 -21.26
C THR A 451 13.63 10.20 -20.32
N PHE A 452 13.39 8.90 -20.46
CA PHE A 452 14.14 7.84 -19.80
C PHE A 452 14.83 6.94 -20.81
N PHE A 453 16.15 6.84 -20.71
CA PHE A 453 16.96 5.93 -21.50
C PHE A 453 17.15 4.61 -20.74
N GLY A 454 16.54 3.54 -21.27
CA GLY A 454 16.58 2.20 -20.69
C GLY A 454 15.33 1.40 -21.01
N ASP A 455 15.37 0.11 -20.68
CA ASP A 455 14.20 -0.77 -20.77
C ASP A 455 13.30 -0.54 -19.55
N ILE A 456 12.02 -0.25 -19.77
CA ILE A 456 11.05 -0.02 -18.70
C ILE A 456 10.82 -1.26 -17.83
N LEU A 457 11.07 -2.45 -18.39
CA LEU A 457 10.97 -3.73 -17.70
C LEU A 457 12.24 -4.10 -16.95
N SER A 458 13.29 -3.30 -17.06
CA SER A 458 14.51 -3.54 -16.30
C SER A 458 14.31 -3.15 -14.83
N GLU A 459 14.90 -3.93 -13.93
CA GLU A 459 14.93 -3.60 -12.51
C GLU A 459 15.56 -2.21 -12.27
N ALA A 460 16.49 -1.78 -13.13
CA ALA A 460 17.09 -0.44 -13.07
C ALA A 460 16.07 0.67 -13.34
N ALA A 461 15.06 0.43 -14.17
CA ALA A 461 13.99 1.39 -14.45
C ALA A 461 13.06 1.55 -13.25
N GLU A 462 12.65 0.46 -12.58
CA GLU A 462 11.89 0.52 -11.31
C GLU A 462 12.59 1.39 -10.25
N HIS A 463 13.93 1.47 -10.30
CA HIS A 463 14.71 2.24 -9.35
C HIS A 463 14.96 3.69 -9.77
N ARG A 464 14.95 4.00 -11.06
CA ARG A 464 15.24 5.36 -11.55
C ARG A 464 13.99 6.14 -11.90
N LEU A 465 12.86 5.46 -12.06
CA LEU A 465 11.57 6.03 -12.39
C LEU A 465 10.65 5.99 -11.18
N ASP A 466 10.15 7.15 -10.79
CA ASP A 466 9.01 7.23 -9.86
C ASP A 466 7.73 6.91 -10.64
N LEU A 467 7.48 5.62 -10.93
CA LEU A 467 6.31 5.15 -11.69
C LEU A 467 4.97 5.64 -11.08
N VAL A 468 4.94 5.83 -9.76
CA VAL A 468 3.82 6.41 -9.00
C VAL A 468 3.35 7.78 -9.52
N ARG A 469 4.22 8.51 -10.24
CA ARG A 469 3.90 9.78 -10.90
C ARG A 469 2.93 9.62 -12.08
N TYR A 470 2.93 8.45 -12.71
CA TYR A 470 2.13 8.14 -13.88
C TYR A 470 0.97 7.23 -13.46
N GLU A 471 -0.22 7.48 -14.01
CA GLU A 471 -1.39 6.61 -13.79
C GLU A 471 -1.66 5.71 -14.99
N GLN A 472 -1.19 6.12 -16.17
CA GLN A 472 -1.45 5.44 -17.43
C GLN A 472 -0.15 5.18 -18.17
N ILE A 473 -0.12 4.06 -18.87
CA ILE A 473 1.01 3.67 -19.73
C ILE A 473 0.52 3.36 -21.14
N ILE A 474 1.28 3.80 -22.14
CA ILE A 474 1.04 3.53 -23.55
C ILE A 474 2.26 2.81 -24.14
N ALA A 475 2.08 1.56 -24.54
CA ALA A 475 3.08 0.79 -25.27
C ALA A 475 2.96 1.04 -26.78
N ALA A 476 3.90 1.83 -27.33
CA ALA A 476 3.88 2.34 -28.70
C ALA A 476 5.25 2.21 -29.39
N THR A 477 5.94 1.09 -29.19
CA THR A 477 7.15 0.73 -29.94
C THR A 477 6.82 0.11 -31.29
N ASP A 478 7.83 -0.03 -32.15
CA ASP A 478 7.76 -0.75 -33.42
C ASP A 478 7.69 -2.28 -33.26
N ASN A 479 7.80 -2.79 -32.02
CA ASN A 479 7.76 -4.21 -31.72
C ASN A 479 6.48 -4.58 -30.95
N ASP A 480 5.52 -5.17 -31.67
CA ASP A 480 4.25 -5.65 -31.12
C ASP A 480 4.41 -6.62 -29.95
N ALA A 481 5.43 -7.50 -29.97
CA ALA A 481 5.66 -8.47 -28.92
C ALA A 481 6.19 -7.80 -27.64
N TYR A 482 7.08 -6.82 -27.81
CA TYR A 482 7.56 -6.01 -26.69
C TYR A 482 6.44 -5.13 -26.12
N ASN A 483 5.60 -4.51 -26.95
CA ASN A 483 4.43 -3.77 -26.47
C ASN A 483 3.50 -4.65 -25.63
N THR A 484 3.23 -5.87 -26.11
CA THR A 484 2.40 -6.86 -25.39
C THR A 484 3.02 -7.24 -24.06
N LEU A 485 4.35 -7.46 -24.02
CA LEU A 485 5.08 -7.80 -22.81
C LEU A 485 5.01 -6.67 -21.78
N VAL A 486 5.31 -5.43 -22.22
CA VAL A 486 5.22 -4.23 -21.39
C VAL A 486 3.83 -4.06 -20.79
N ALA A 487 2.79 -4.17 -21.63
CA ALA A 487 1.42 -4.03 -21.19
C ALA A 487 0.99 -5.14 -20.21
N THR A 488 1.42 -6.38 -20.47
CA THR A 488 1.07 -7.51 -19.60
C THR A 488 1.78 -7.46 -18.25
N ASP A 489 3.06 -7.08 -18.25
CA ASP A 489 3.91 -7.09 -17.06
C ASP A 489 3.58 -5.92 -16.11
N LEU A 490 3.28 -4.74 -16.66
CA LEU A 490 2.95 -3.54 -15.89
C LEU A 490 1.46 -3.39 -15.56
N ALA A 491 0.59 -4.23 -16.14
CA ALA A 491 -0.85 -4.23 -15.83
C ALA A 491 -1.20 -4.40 -14.34
N PRO A 492 -0.50 -5.23 -13.54
CA PRO A 492 -0.77 -5.33 -12.10
C PRO A 492 -0.46 -4.04 -11.33
N GLU A 493 0.50 -3.24 -11.78
CA GLU A 493 0.89 -2.00 -11.10
C GLU A 493 -0.02 -0.82 -11.48
N PHE A 494 -0.34 -0.69 -12.77
CA PHE A 494 -1.14 0.42 -13.30
C PHE A 494 -2.66 0.15 -13.29
N GLY A 495 -3.06 -1.12 -13.21
CA GLY A 495 -4.41 -1.58 -13.51
C GLY A 495 -4.61 -1.79 -15.01
N ARG A 496 -5.28 -2.88 -15.41
CA ARG A 496 -5.53 -3.19 -16.83
C ARG A 496 -6.32 -2.10 -17.54
N GLU A 497 -7.13 -1.36 -16.81
CA GLU A 497 -7.92 -0.25 -17.30
C GLU A 497 -7.09 0.96 -17.76
N ASN A 498 -5.85 1.07 -17.27
CA ASN A 498 -4.94 2.20 -17.50
C ASN A 498 -3.73 1.85 -18.40
N VAL A 499 -3.71 0.64 -18.94
CA VAL A 499 -2.62 0.15 -19.79
C VAL A 499 -3.14 0.07 -21.21
N PHE A 500 -2.51 0.85 -22.10
CA PHE A 500 -2.89 0.97 -23.49
C PHE A 500 -1.75 0.49 -24.40
N GLN A 501 -2.09 -0.05 -25.55
CA GLN A 501 -1.11 -0.44 -26.57
C GLN A 501 -1.61 -0.09 -27.96
N LEU A 502 -0.70 0.19 -28.88
CA LEU A 502 -1.03 0.27 -30.30
C LEU A 502 -1.42 -1.13 -30.81
N ARG A 503 -2.32 -1.18 -31.79
CA ARG A 503 -2.84 -2.42 -32.36
C ARG A 503 -1.72 -3.23 -33.00
N ARG A 504 -1.78 -4.55 -32.84
CA ARG A 504 -0.79 -5.44 -33.47
C ARG A 504 -1.08 -5.58 -34.96
N ALA A 505 -0.04 -5.60 -35.78
CA ALA A 505 -0.20 -5.62 -37.24
C ALA A 505 -0.91 -6.88 -37.77
N LYS A 506 -0.83 -8.00 -37.04
CA LYS A 506 -1.41 -9.30 -37.44
C LYS A 506 -2.65 -9.72 -36.64
N GLU A 507 -3.25 -8.82 -35.88
CA GLU A 507 -4.32 -9.12 -34.91
C GLU A 507 -5.62 -9.63 -35.55
N GLN A 508 -5.89 -9.24 -36.80
CA GLN A 508 -7.10 -9.65 -37.54
C GLN A 508 -7.13 -11.15 -37.90
N SER A 509 -6.01 -11.86 -37.81
CA SER A 509 -5.99 -13.31 -37.99
C SER A 509 -6.29 -14.00 -36.66
N THR A 510 -7.33 -14.85 -36.62
CA THR A 510 -7.66 -15.68 -35.45
C THR A 510 -6.48 -16.53 -34.96
N ARG A 511 -5.53 -16.86 -35.85
CA ARG A 511 -4.29 -17.60 -35.52
C ARG A 511 -3.25 -16.75 -34.77
N HIS A 512 -3.34 -15.43 -34.86
CA HIS A 512 -2.40 -14.48 -34.26
C HIS A 512 -3.03 -13.60 -33.18
N ALA A 513 -4.35 -13.72 -32.97
CA ALA A 513 -5.07 -13.10 -31.87
C ALA A 513 -4.51 -13.58 -30.53
N LEU A 514 -4.24 -12.65 -29.63
CA LEU A 514 -3.82 -12.96 -28.28
C LEU A 514 -5.05 -13.24 -27.40
N PRO A 515 -4.90 -14.06 -26.34
CA PRO A 515 -5.89 -14.13 -25.28
C PRO A 515 -6.11 -12.74 -24.65
N ALA A 516 -7.32 -12.48 -24.16
CA ALA A 516 -7.66 -11.24 -23.45
C ALA A 516 -6.82 -11.02 -22.16
N SER A 517 -6.05 -12.02 -21.72
CA SER A 517 -5.14 -11.89 -20.59
C SER A 517 -3.80 -11.21 -20.93
N LEU A 518 -3.48 -11.04 -22.22
CA LEU A 518 -2.23 -10.45 -22.70
C LEU A 518 -2.47 -9.13 -23.43
N GLY A 519 -1.54 -8.20 -23.25
CA GLY A 519 -1.57 -6.89 -23.88
C GLY A 519 -2.33 -5.82 -23.11
N GLY A 520 -2.42 -4.65 -23.73
CA GLY A 520 -3.14 -3.47 -23.25
C GLY A 520 -4.43 -3.21 -24.00
N ARG A 521 -5.22 -2.24 -23.53
CA ARG A 521 -6.44 -1.78 -24.19
C ARG A 521 -6.11 -1.04 -25.48
N ALA A 522 -6.98 -1.23 -26.47
CA ALA A 522 -7.03 -0.35 -27.64
C ALA A 522 -7.45 1.07 -27.23
N PHE A 523 -7.01 2.06 -27.98
CA PHE A 523 -7.38 3.46 -27.77
C PHE A 523 -7.35 4.26 -29.07
N GLY A 524 -8.07 5.38 -29.07
CA GLY A 524 -8.31 6.22 -30.23
C GLY A 524 -8.81 5.40 -31.43
N PRO A 525 -8.23 5.58 -32.62
CA PRO A 525 -8.65 4.88 -33.85
C PRO A 525 -8.16 3.43 -33.96
N ASP A 526 -7.53 2.86 -32.92
CA ASP A 526 -6.95 1.50 -32.94
C ASP A 526 -5.89 1.31 -34.04
N ASP A 527 -5.03 2.31 -34.19
CA ASP A 527 -3.96 2.31 -35.18
C ASP A 527 -2.86 1.30 -34.84
N THR A 528 -2.24 0.74 -35.89
CA THR A 528 -0.96 0.05 -35.79
C THR A 528 0.18 1.06 -35.66
N TYR A 529 1.35 0.63 -35.18
CA TYR A 529 2.53 1.51 -35.14
C TYR A 529 2.83 2.22 -36.47
N ILE A 530 2.70 1.49 -37.59
CA ILE A 530 2.97 2.03 -38.92
C ILE A 530 1.90 3.06 -39.32
N SER A 531 0.61 2.75 -39.14
CA SER A 531 -0.46 3.67 -39.52
C SER A 531 -0.48 4.93 -38.64
N ALA A 532 -0.21 4.79 -37.34
CA ALA A 532 -0.09 5.90 -36.40
C ALA A 532 1.02 6.88 -36.82
N ASN A 533 2.21 6.37 -37.17
CA ASN A 533 3.31 7.21 -37.63
C ASN A 533 3.08 7.78 -39.03
N ALA A 534 2.41 7.04 -39.93
CA ALA A 534 2.04 7.51 -41.26
C ALA A 534 1.10 8.73 -41.17
N ARG A 535 0.08 8.71 -40.30
CA ARG A 535 -0.80 9.87 -40.09
C ARG A 535 -0.03 11.13 -39.74
N VAL A 536 0.92 11.04 -38.81
CA VAL A 536 1.74 12.19 -38.40
C VAL A 536 2.70 12.62 -39.51
N PHE A 537 3.22 11.68 -40.29
CA PHE A 537 4.02 11.97 -41.46
C PHE A 537 3.22 12.71 -42.55
N ASP A 538 1.96 12.33 -42.75
CA ASP A 538 1.01 12.94 -43.69
C ASP A 538 0.44 14.28 -43.18
N GLY A 539 0.97 14.80 -42.07
CA GLY A 539 0.63 16.11 -41.52
C GLY A 539 -0.52 16.12 -40.53
N CYS A 540 -1.00 14.96 -40.05
CA CYS A 540 -1.95 14.94 -38.95
C CYS A 540 -1.29 15.39 -37.64
N GLU A 541 -2.03 16.15 -36.83
CA GLU A 541 -1.57 16.73 -35.57
C GLU A 541 -2.53 16.39 -34.44
N PHE A 542 -1.97 16.18 -33.25
CA PHE A 542 -2.76 16.15 -32.01
C PHE A 542 -3.17 17.56 -31.60
N ARG A 543 -4.48 17.79 -31.48
CA ARG A 543 -5.05 19.07 -31.04
C ARG A 543 -5.88 18.89 -29.78
N VAL A 544 -5.79 19.88 -28.90
CA VAL A 544 -6.56 19.96 -27.66
C VAL A 544 -7.67 20.99 -27.87
N THR A 545 -8.92 20.55 -27.80
CA THR A 545 -10.10 21.39 -27.97
C THR A 545 -10.84 21.51 -26.64
N LYS A 546 -11.09 22.73 -26.16
CA LYS A 546 -11.89 22.96 -24.96
C LYS A 546 -13.35 23.10 -25.35
N LEU A 547 -14.22 22.22 -24.85
CA LEU A 547 -15.66 22.29 -25.07
C LEU A 547 -16.27 23.43 -24.25
N SER A 548 -17.18 24.17 -24.87
CA SER A 548 -17.93 25.27 -24.25
C SER A 548 -19.43 25.12 -24.52
N GLU A 549 -20.26 25.99 -23.94
CA GLU A 549 -21.69 26.04 -24.25
C GLU A 549 -21.95 26.33 -25.74
N GLU A 550 -21.10 27.16 -26.36
CA GLU A 550 -21.20 27.53 -27.78
C GLU A 550 -20.53 26.54 -28.74
N PHE A 551 -19.59 25.74 -28.21
CA PHE A 551 -18.81 24.76 -28.96
C PHE A 551 -18.89 23.39 -28.28
N THR A 552 -20.03 22.74 -28.51
CA THR A 552 -20.38 21.43 -27.95
C THR A 552 -19.66 20.29 -28.67
N LEU A 553 -19.75 19.08 -28.12
CA LEU A 553 -19.20 17.87 -28.73
C LEU A 553 -19.81 17.59 -30.11
N GLU A 554 -21.10 17.86 -30.29
CA GLU A 554 -21.80 17.70 -31.57
C GLU A 554 -21.21 18.64 -32.62
N LYS A 555 -21.07 19.92 -32.29
CA LYS A 555 -20.47 20.92 -33.16
C LYS A 555 -18.99 20.63 -33.47
N TRP A 556 -18.26 20.04 -32.52
CA TRP A 556 -16.91 19.56 -32.77
C TRP A 556 -16.88 18.44 -33.82
N ARG A 557 -17.79 17.45 -33.73
CA ARG A 557 -17.91 16.37 -34.72
C ARG A 557 -18.29 16.90 -36.11
N GLU A 558 -19.20 17.88 -36.18
CA GLU A 558 -19.60 18.52 -37.44
C GLU A 558 -18.43 19.29 -38.09
N THR A 559 -17.63 19.99 -37.28
CA THR A 559 -16.50 20.79 -37.78
C THR A 559 -15.26 19.94 -38.12
N HIS A 560 -15.17 18.73 -37.57
CA HIS A 560 -14.03 17.82 -37.75
C HIS A 560 -14.50 16.40 -38.13
N PRO A 561 -15.16 16.22 -39.29
CA PRO A 561 -15.73 14.93 -39.67
C PRO A 561 -14.69 13.82 -39.85
N ASN A 562 -13.44 14.18 -40.17
CA ASN A 562 -12.31 13.25 -40.33
C ASN A 562 -11.39 13.24 -39.10
N GLY A 563 -11.90 13.68 -37.94
CA GLY A 563 -11.13 13.77 -36.70
C GLY A 563 -11.42 12.62 -35.75
N ASP A 564 -10.36 11.95 -35.30
CA ASP A 564 -10.49 10.87 -34.33
C ASP A 564 -10.26 11.40 -32.91
N ALA A 565 -11.22 11.17 -32.02
CA ALA A 565 -11.07 11.49 -30.60
C ALA A 565 -10.19 10.42 -29.93
N VAL A 566 -9.17 10.85 -29.20
CA VAL A 566 -8.17 9.95 -28.59
C VAL A 566 -8.30 9.93 -27.07
N ALA A 567 -8.55 11.08 -26.44
CA ALA A 567 -8.77 11.16 -25.01
C ALA A 567 -9.67 12.33 -24.62
N ASP A 568 -10.31 12.23 -23.45
CA ASP A 568 -10.97 13.36 -22.80
C ASP A 568 -10.41 13.61 -21.40
N LEU A 569 -10.37 14.88 -20.99
CA LEU A 569 -10.03 15.29 -19.64
C LEU A 569 -11.21 16.03 -19.02
N GLY A 570 -11.66 15.53 -17.87
CA GLY A 570 -12.76 16.11 -17.11
C GLY A 570 -12.47 17.55 -16.62
N THR A 571 -13.54 18.26 -16.26
CA THR A 571 -13.48 19.62 -15.72
C THR A 571 -12.65 19.71 -14.43
N ASN A 572 -12.03 20.86 -14.18
CA ASN A 572 -11.26 21.16 -12.96
C ASN A 572 -10.13 20.14 -12.63
N GLY A 573 -9.51 19.55 -13.66
CA GLY A 573 -8.47 18.54 -13.47
C GLY A 573 -9.03 17.15 -13.13
N GLY A 574 -10.22 16.83 -13.65
CA GLY A 574 -10.77 15.47 -13.62
C GLY A 574 -9.85 14.47 -14.31
N ALA A 575 -10.08 13.17 -14.08
CA ALA A 575 -9.22 12.10 -14.59
C ALA A 575 -9.15 12.08 -16.13
N LEU A 576 -7.95 11.92 -16.67
CA LEU A 576 -7.69 11.66 -18.09
C LEU A 576 -8.26 10.30 -18.44
N ARG A 577 -9.06 10.25 -19.51
CA ARG A 577 -9.59 9.00 -20.06
C ARG A 577 -9.16 8.89 -21.52
N PHE A 578 -8.31 7.92 -21.82
CA PHE A 578 -8.14 7.47 -23.20
C PHE A 578 -9.40 6.72 -23.64
N LEU A 579 -9.88 7.06 -24.83
CA LEU A 579 -11.11 6.50 -25.39
C LEU A 579 -10.75 5.26 -26.18
N GLY A 580 -11.44 4.15 -25.94
CA GLY A 580 -11.44 3.02 -26.87
C GLY A 580 -12.17 3.37 -28.18
N PRO A 581 -12.11 2.49 -29.20
CA PRO A 581 -12.73 2.75 -30.51
C PRO A 581 -14.24 2.96 -30.46
N ASP A 582 -14.90 2.29 -29.50
CA ASP A 582 -16.35 2.38 -29.29
C ASP A 582 -16.73 3.39 -28.18
N ASP A 583 -15.75 4.01 -27.52
CA ASP A 583 -16.02 4.93 -26.41
C ASP A 583 -16.48 6.30 -26.93
N THR A 584 -17.55 6.82 -26.34
CA THR A 584 -18.00 8.19 -26.63
C THR A 584 -17.29 9.19 -25.72
N PRO A 585 -16.75 10.31 -26.26
CA PRO A 585 -16.17 11.37 -25.44
C PRO A 585 -17.18 11.94 -24.46
N ARG A 586 -16.72 12.35 -23.26
CA ARG A 586 -17.59 13.04 -22.32
C ARG A 586 -18.12 14.35 -22.92
N SER A 587 -19.40 14.63 -22.71
CA SER A 587 -20.04 15.90 -23.04
C SER A 587 -20.12 16.80 -21.80
N GLY A 588 -19.90 18.10 -21.97
CA GLY A 588 -19.93 19.06 -20.87
C GLY A 588 -18.99 20.25 -21.05
N VAL A 589 -19.38 21.38 -20.48
CA VAL A 589 -18.61 22.63 -20.52
C VAL A 589 -17.30 22.47 -19.76
N GLY A 590 -16.19 22.90 -20.36
CA GLY A 590 -14.86 22.89 -19.73
C GLY A 590 -14.08 21.59 -19.86
N ILE A 591 -14.64 20.57 -20.53
CA ILE A 591 -13.92 19.35 -20.91
C ILE A 591 -12.86 19.70 -21.96
N ARG A 592 -11.66 19.12 -21.83
CA ARG A 592 -10.61 19.21 -22.85
C ARG A 592 -10.57 17.90 -23.63
N LEU A 593 -10.88 17.97 -24.92
CA LEU A 593 -10.85 16.84 -25.85
C LEU A 593 -9.51 16.82 -26.58
N LEU A 594 -8.82 15.69 -26.53
CA LEU A 594 -7.62 15.41 -27.30
C LEU A 594 -8.02 14.60 -28.54
N SER A 595 -7.70 15.13 -29.71
CA SER A 595 -8.04 14.51 -31.00
C SER A 595 -6.86 14.55 -31.96
N ILE A 596 -6.75 13.56 -32.83
CA ILE A 596 -5.85 13.62 -33.99
C ILE A 596 -6.63 14.13 -35.20
N LEU A 597 -6.13 15.19 -35.81
CA LEU A 597 -6.79 15.90 -36.90
C LEU A 597 -5.83 16.07 -38.08
N PRO A 598 -6.32 16.02 -39.33
CA PRO A 598 -5.50 16.37 -40.48
C PRO A 598 -4.98 17.82 -40.40
N ALA A 599 -3.89 18.10 -41.13
CA ALA A 599 -3.32 19.44 -41.25
C ALA A 599 -4.41 20.44 -41.66
N ARG A 600 -4.40 21.62 -41.03
CA ARG A 600 -5.31 22.70 -41.42
C ARG A 600 -4.90 23.13 -42.84
N PRO A 601 -5.81 23.18 -43.84
CA PRO A 601 -5.45 23.78 -45.11
C PRO A 601 -5.02 25.22 -44.83
N GLU A 602 -3.83 25.62 -45.29
CA GLU A 602 -3.34 26.99 -45.15
C GLU A 602 -4.45 27.93 -45.60
N ARG A 603 -4.78 28.89 -44.73
CA ARG A 603 -5.63 30.01 -45.12
C ARG A 603 -4.88 30.68 -46.26
N LYS A 604 -5.36 30.52 -47.50
CA LYS A 604 -4.89 31.36 -48.60
C LYS A 604 -5.21 32.78 -48.19
N ASP A 605 -4.19 33.53 -47.79
CA ASP A 605 -4.29 34.96 -47.58
C ASP A 605 -4.90 35.54 -48.86
N SER A 606 -6.09 36.13 -48.71
CA SER A 606 -6.86 36.78 -49.78
C SER A 606 -6.49 38.25 -49.82
#